data_AF-A0A4P0YA77-F1
#
_entry.id   AF-A0A4P0YA77-F1
#
_cell.length_a   1.000
_cell.length_b   1.000
_cell.length_c   1.000
_cell.angle_alpha   90.00
_cell.angle_beta   90.00
_cell.angle_gamma   90.00
#
_symmetry.space_group_name_H-M   'P 1'
#
loop_
_entity.id
_entity.type
_entity.pdbx_description
1 polymer ?
#
loop_
_entity_poly.entity_id
_entity_poly.type
_entity_poly.pdbx_seq_one_letter_code
_entity_poly.pdbx_strand_id
1 'polypeptide(L)' 'MTRDTLNRAIARGVGGDEDANMETIIYEGYGPGGTAVMVECLSDNRNRTVAEVASRLHQNRG' A
#
# COMPACT_ATOMS: atom_id res chain seq x y z
N MET A 1 6.65 -0.82 -19.34
CA MET A 1 7.80 -0.56 -18.44
C MET A 1 9.08 -0.59 -19.25
N THR A 2 10.01 0.34 -19.04
CA THR A 2 11.33 0.34 -19.69
C THR A 2 12.38 -0.30 -18.79
N ARG A 3 13.47 -0.80 -19.38
CA ARG A 3 14.58 -1.43 -18.64
C ARG A 3 15.19 -0.51 -17.58
N ASP A 4 15.25 0.79 -17.87
CA ASP A 4 15.80 1.79 -16.95
C ASP A 4 14.89 2.00 -15.73
N THR A 5 13.58 1.83 -15.89
CA THR A 5 12.62 1.91 -14.77
C THR A 5 12.79 0.73 -13.82
N LEU A 6 13.06 -0.45 -14.37
CA LEU A 6 13.35 -1.66 -13.59
C LEU A 6 14.66 -1.53 -12.81
N ASN A 7 15.73 -1.09 -13.48
CA ASN A 7 17.04 -0.92 -12.83
C ASN A 7 16.96 0.10 -11.67
N ARG A 8 16.20 1.18 -11.82
CA ARG A 8 15.95 2.15 -10.73
C ARG A 8 15.10 1.58 -9.60
N ALA A 9 14.14 0.70 -9.89
CA ALA A 9 13.36 0.04 -8.85
C ALA A 9 14.23 -0.94 -8.04
N ILE A 10 15.09 -1.70 -8.71
CA ILE A 10 16.06 -2.60 -8.07
C ILE A 10 17.04 -1.80 -7.20
N ALA A 11 17.62 -0.71 -7.73
CA ALA A 11 18.55 0.14 -7.00
C ALA A 11 17.92 0.74 -5.71
N ARG A 12 16.64 1.15 -5.78
CA ARG A 12 15.89 1.62 -4.60
C ARG A 12 15.65 0.51 -3.57
N GLY A 13 15.29 -0.69 -4.02
CA GLY A 13 15.02 -1.83 -3.12
C GLY A 13 16.25 -2.37 -2.38
N VAL A 14 17.47 -2.15 -2.90
CA VAL A 14 18.72 -2.56 -2.25
C VAL A 14 19.33 -1.47 -1.34
N GLY A 15 18.63 -0.36 -1.12
CA GLY A 15 19.05 0.72 -0.23
C GLY A 15 19.90 1.82 -0.88
N GLY A 16 19.83 1.99 -2.19
CA GLY A 16 20.65 2.93 -2.95
C GLY A 16 20.14 4.38 -3.04
N ASP A 17 18.88 4.64 -2.70
CA ASP A 17 18.29 5.98 -2.71
C ASP A 17 17.29 6.11 -1.55
N GLU A 18 17.44 7.19 -0.77
CA GLU A 18 16.58 7.70 0.32
C GLU A 18 15.66 6.66 0.98
N ASP A 19 16.12 6.14 2.13
CA ASP A 19 15.45 5.62 3.35
C ASP A 19 13.91 5.47 3.37
N ALA A 20 13.30 5.06 2.27
CA ALA A 20 11.91 4.67 2.18
C ALA A 20 11.84 3.28 2.78
N ASN A 21 11.76 3.23 4.11
CA ASN A 21 11.47 2.02 4.89
C ASN A 21 10.07 1.53 4.50
N MET A 22 9.99 0.89 3.33
CA MET A 22 8.77 0.30 2.81
C MET A 22 8.45 -0.94 3.63
N GLU A 23 7.32 -0.90 4.30
CA GLU A 23 6.76 -2.03 5.03
C GLU A 23 5.58 -2.60 4.26
N THR A 24 5.46 -3.93 4.30
CA THR A 24 4.26 -4.63 3.89
C THR A 24 3.23 -4.54 5.01
N ILE A 25 2.05 -4.04 4.69
CA ILE A 25 0.95 -3.86 5.62
C ILE A 25 -0.28 -4.55 5.06
N ILE A 26 -0.95 -5.34 5.89
CA ILE A 26 -2.22 -5.99 5.55
C ILE A 26 -3.32 -5.31 6.34
N TYR A 27 -4.35 -4.85 5.64
CA TYR A 27 -5.57 -4.31 6.23
C TYR A 27 -6.74 -5.24 5.92
N GLU A 28 -7.59 -5.43 6.91
CA GLU A 28 -8.80 -6.24 6.80
C GLU A 28 -10.02 -5.35 7.07
N GLY A 29 -11.12 -5.60 6.37
CA GLY A 29 -12.34 -4.84 6.54
C GLY A 29 -13.53 -5.50 5.86
N TYR A 30 -14.66 -4.82 5.94
CA TYR A 30 -15.90 -5.23 5.30
C TYR A 30 -16.35 -4.18 4.29
N GLY A 31 -16.80 -4.66 3.13
CA GLY A 31 -17.44 -3.87 2.08
C GLY A 31 -18.94 -4.13 2.04
N PRO A 32 -19.66 -3.42 1.15
CA PRO A 32 -21.11 -3.45 1.06
C PRO A 32 -21.72 -4.84 1.14
N GLY A 33 -22.76 -4.98 1.96
CA GLY A 33 -23.42 -6.26 2.18
C GLY A 33 -22.62 -7.24 3.04
N GLY A 34 -21.64 -6.75 3.81
CA GLY A 34 -20.84 -7.58 4.72
C GLY A 34 -19.78 -8.44 4.02
N THR A 35 -19.34 -8.05 2.82
CA THR A 35 -18.32 -8.78 2.07
C THR A 35 -16.96 -8.56 2.73
N ALA A 36 -16.25 -9.64 3.10
CA ALA A 36 -14.91 -9.53 3.65
C ALA A 36 -13.90 -9.05 2.58
N VAL A 37 -13.05 -8.10 2.94
CA VAL A 37 -12.02 -7.51 2.07
C VAL A 37 -10.68 -7.53 2.79
N MET A 38 -9.64 -7.97 2.08
CA MET A 38 -8.25 -7.91 2.52
C MET A 38 -7.46 -7.05 1.54
N VAL A 39 -6.65 -6.14 2.06
CA VAL A 39 -5.86 -5.18 1.28
C VAL A 39 -4.40 -5.30 1.70
N GLU A 40 -3.56 -5.79 0.79
CA GLU A 40 -2.11 -5.80 0.95
C GLU A 40 -1.53 -4.51 0.37
N CYS A 41 -0.69 -3.83 1.14
CA CYS A 41 -0.08 -2.56 0.79
C CYS A 41 1.42 -2.60 1.05
N LEU A 42 2.18 -1.94 0.18
CA LEU A 42 3.58 -1.60 0.42
C LEU A 42 3.67 -0.09 0.61
N SER A 43 4.06 0.36 1.79
CA SER A 43 4.07 1.79 2.12
C SER A 43 5.24 2.16 3.03
N ASP A 44 5.75 3.37 2.87
CA ASP A 44 6.71 4.00 3.77
C ASP A 44 6.03 4.71 4.97
N ASN A 45 4.68 4.74 5.00
CA ASN A 45 3.92 5.40 6.05
C ASN A 45 2.56 4.72 6.27
N ARG A 46 2.50 3.86 7.28
CA ARG A 46 1.27 3.18 7.73
C ARG A 46 0.11 4.11 8.08
N ASN A 47 0.39 5.23 8.75
CA ASN A 47 -0.66 6.15 9.23
C ASN A 47 -1.37 6.84 8.06
N ARG A 48 -0.64 7.17 6.99
CA ARG A 48 -1.24 7.69 5.75
C ARG A 48 -2.08 6.62 5.07
N THR A 49 -1.52 5.42 4.88
CA THR A 49 -2.19 4.35 4.14
C THR A 49 -3.46 3.86 4.84
N VAL A 50 -3.47 3.74 6.17
CA VAL A 50 -4.68 3.34 6.90
C VAL A 50 -5.80 4.37 6.75
N ALA A 51 -5.49 5.66 6.77
CA ALA A 51 -6.49 6.72 6.61
C ALA A 51 -7.13 6.67 5.21
N GLU A 52 -6.33 6.43 4.17
CA GLU A 52 -6.83 6.26 2.80
C GLU A 52 -7.69 5.00 2.63
N VAL A 53 -7.21 3.86 3.15
CA VAL A 53 -7.93 2.57 3.09
C VAL A 53 -9.25 2.65 3.83
N ALA A 54 -9.25 3.19 5.06
CA ALA A 54 -10.44 3.37 5.87
C ALA A 54 -11.44 4.29 5.15
N SER A 55 -10.99 5.45 4.66
CA SER A 55 -11.85 6.40 3.93
C SER A 55 -12.51 5.75 2.71
N ARG A 56 -11.77 4.96 1.93
CA ARG A 56 -12.28 4.23 0.76
C ARG A 56 -13.31 3.15 1.12
N LEU A 57 -13.10 2.42 2.22
CA LEU A 57 -14.07 1.42 2.68
C LEU A 57 -15.36 2.09 3.20
N HIS A 58 -15.24 3.21 3.93
CA HIS A 58 -16.40 3.94 4.45
C HIS A 58 -17.20 4.65 3.35
N GLN A 59 -16.55 5.31 2.39
CA GLN A 59 -17.22 6.01 1.28
C GLN A 59 -18.06 5.08 0.41
N ASN A 60 -17.64 3.82 0.28
CA ASN A 60 -18.36 2.82 -0.50
C ASN A 60 -19.50 2.15 0.28
N ARG A 61 -19.85 2.63 1.49
CA ARG A 61 -20.87 2.02 2.38
C ARG A 61 -20.55 0.58 2.76
N GLY A 62 -19.41 0.40 3.44
CA GLY A 62 -19.03 -0.86 4.09
C GLY A 62 -20.21 -1.63 4.70
#